data_AF-A0A934C524-F1
#
_entry.id   AF-A0A934C524-F1
#
_cell.length_a   1.000
_cell.length_b   1.000
_cell.length_c   1.000
_cell.angle_alpha   90.00
_cell.angle_beta   90.00
_cell.angle_gamma   90.00
#
_symmetry.space_group_name_H-M   'P 1'
#
loop_
_entity.id
_entity.type
_entity.pdbx_description
1 polymer ?
#
loop_
_entity_poly.entity_id
_entity_poly.type
_entity_poly.pdbx_seq_one_letter_code
_entity_poly.pdbx_strand_id
1 'polypeptide(L)'
;MPSLKQAVAEKKAQENALRRNPEIDAKLDKFIGENPKLAEYYNGLSKDDLIRKLMLGKMQKAEYSNGRNEELRAWVAEHPEIKSKIEERLRNVPEANRERAFINAAKTEALNQTVRPNGVRV
;
A
#
# COMPACT_ATOMS: atom_id res chain seq x y z
N MET A 1 16.29 42.42 1.95
CA MET A 1 15.56 41.44 1.13
C MET A 1 16.39 40.17 1.07
N PRO A 2 15.91 39.01 1.58
CA PRO A 2 16.62 37.74 1.43
C PRO A 2 16.80 37.43 -0.06
N SER A 3 17.96 36.88 -0.44
CA SER A 3 18.21 36.55 -1.85
C SER A 3 17.24 35.45 -2.31
N LEU A 4 16.89 35.42 -3.59
CA LEU A 4 16.04 34.36 -4.16
C LEU A 4 16.58 32.95 -3.86
N LYS A 5 17.90 32.80 -3.73
CA LYS A 5 18.54 31.53 -3.33
C LYS A 5 18.25 31.15 -1.88
N GLN A 6 18.22 32.12 -0.96
CA GLN A 6 17.87 31.88 0.46
C GLN A 6 16.39 31.55 0.61
N ALA A 7 15.50 32.27 -0.08
CA ALA A 7 14.06 31.98 -0.04
C ALA A 7 13.73 30.58 -0.60
N VAL A 8 14.43 30.14 -1.65
CA VAL A 8 14.27 28.77 -2.20
C VAL A 8 14.84 27.72 -1.25
N ALA A 9 15.97 27.98 -0.59
CA ALA A 9 16.57 27.07 0.37
C ALA A 9 15.69 26.91 1.63
N GLU A 10 15.15 28.01 2.17
CA GLU A 10 14.24 28.00 3.31
C GLU A 10 12.93 27.29 2.97
N LYS A 11 12.35 27.54 1.79
CA LYS A 11 11.13 26.85 1.36
C LYS A 11 11.35 25.35 1.20
N LYS A 12 12.50 24.93 0.67
CA LYS A 12 12.88 23.51 0.51
C LYS A 12 13.20 22.83 1.85
N ALA A 13 13.80 23.57 2.79
CA ALA A 13 14.03 23.10 4.16
C ALA A 13 12.71 22.95 4.92
N GLN A 14 11.79 23.90 4.76
CA GLN A 14 10.47 23.88 5.38
C GLN A 14 9.58 22.78 4.80
N GLU A 15 9.64 22.52 3.49
CA GLU A 15 8.93 21.43 2.82
C GLU A 15 9.45 20.04 3.24
N ASN A 16 10.76 19.92 3.49
CA ASN A 16 11.36 18.71 4.08
C ASN A 16 11.00 18.54 5.57
N ALA A 17 10.90 19.62 6.33
CA ALA A 17 10.52 19.60 7.75
C ALA A 17 9.03 19.20 7.94
N LEU A 18 8.14 19.61 7.03
CA LEU A 18 6.71 19.29 7.09
C LEU A 18 6.38 17.80 6.84
N ARG A 19 7.35 16.99 6.40
CA ARG A 19 7.16 15.55 6.10
C ARG A 19 7.96 14.60 6.99
N ARG A 20 8.86 15.10 7.84
CA ARG A 20 9.68 14.24 8.72
C ARG A 20 9.04 14.13 10.09
N ASN A 21 8.78 12.89 10.50
CA ASN A 21 8.37 12.59 11.86
C ASN A 21 9.66 12.30 12.67
N PRO A 22 10.01 13.14 13.67
CA PRO A 22 11.27 13.00 14.40
C PRO A 22 11.38 11.68 15.16
N GLU A 23 10.26 11.10 15.61
CA GLU A 23 10.27 9.78 16.24
C GLU A 23 10.59 8.66 15.24
N ILE A 24 10.13 8.80 14.00
CA ILE A 24 10.44 7.84 12.93
C ILE A 24 11.89 7.99 12.49
N ASP A 25 12.39 9.23 12.38
CA ASP A 25 13.79 9.49 12.07
C ASP A 25 14.72 8.91 13.14
N ALA A 26 14.43 9.12 14.43
CA ALA A 26 15.21 8.52 15.52
C ALA A 26 15.20 6.98 15.50
N LYS A 27 14.05 6.37 15.17
CA LYS A 27 13.95 4.91 14.99
C LYS A 27 14.76 4.44 13.79
N LEU A 28 14.76 5.20 12.70
CA LEU A 28 15.51 4.89 11.49
C LEU A 28 17.02 5.00 11.73
N ASP A 29 17.48 6.07 12.40
CA ASP A 29 18.88 6.27 12.77
C ASP A 29 19.39 5.14 13.66
N LYS A 30 18.59 4.75 14.67
CA LYS A 30 18.90 3.59 15.51
C LYS A 30 19.02 2.32 14.68
N PHE A 31 18.05 2.04 13.79
CA PHE A 31 18.07 0.86 12.93
C PHE A 31 19.30 0.83 12.01
N ILE A 32 19.70 1.98 11.44
CA ILE A 32 20.91 2.10 10.63
C ILE A 32 22.16 1.81 11.47
N GLY A 33 22.25 2.37 12.68
CA GLY A 33 23.37 2.15 13.60
C GLY A 33 23.50 0.70 14.06
N GLU A 34 22.38 0.01 14.28
CA GLU A 34 22.35 -1.42 14.65
C GLU A 34 22.69 -2.36 13.48
N ASN A 35 22.63 -1.87 12.23
CA ASN A 35 22.82 -2.67 11.02
C ASN A 35 23.92 -2.10 10.10
N PRO A 36 25.18 -1.98 10.58
CA PRO A 36 26.25 -1.28 9.85
C PRO A 36 26.57 -1.92 8.49
N LYS A 37 26.59 -3.27 8.39
CA LYS A 37 26.82 -3.97 7.12
C LYS A 37 25.75 -3.66 6.06
N LEU A 38 24.51 -3.49 6.51
CA LEU A 38 23.40 -3.15 5.63
C LEU A 38 23.53 -1.70 5.15
N ALA A 39 23.88 -0.81 6.06
CA ALA A 39 24.13 0.59 5.73
C ALA A 39 25.29 0.73 4.73
N GLU A 40 26.41 0.05 4.96
CA GLU A 40 27.56 0.00 4.04
C GLU A 40 27.17 -0.50 2.65
N TYR A 41 26.40 -1.60 2.58
CA TYR A 41 25.91 -2.15 1.32
C TYR A 41 25.13 -1.09 0.51
N TYR A 42 24.17 -0.41 1.13
CA TYR A 42 23.38 0.62 0.43
C TYR A 42 24.17 1.89 0.12
N ASN A 43 25.11 2.28 0.98
CA ASN A 43 26.00 3.41 0.74
C ASN A 43 26.96 3.17 -0.44
N GLY A 44 27.28 1.90 -0.75
CA GLY A 44 28.09 1.52 -1.91
C GLY A 44 27.33 1.46 -3.24
N LEU A 45 26.00 1.59 -3.23
CA LEU A 45 25.19 1.53 -4.45
C LEU A 45 25.14 2.88 -5.18
N SER A 46 25.03 2.82 -6.51
CA SER A 46 24.73 3.99 -7.30
C SER A 46 23.30 4.49 -7.03
N LYS A 47 23.05 5.78 -7.30
CA LYS A 47 21.70 6.35 -7.21
C LYS A 47 20.69 5.58 -8.06
N ASP A 48 21.09 5.14 -9.24
CA ASP A 48 20.21 4.42 -10.16
C ASP A 48 19.85 3.03 -9.61
N ASP A 49 20.79 2.34 -8.97
CA ASP A 49 20.52 1.04 -8.35
C ASP A 49 19.60 1.17 -7.14
N LEU A 50 19.78 2.22 -6.33
CA LEU A 50 18.87 2.54 -5.24
C LEU A 50 17.44 2.80 -5.75
N ILE A 51 17.29 3.56 -6.84
CA ILE A 51 15.99 3.81 -7.47
C ILE A 51 15.39 2.51 -8.00
N ARG A 52 16.14 1.70 -8.73
CA ARG A 52 15.66 0.41 -9.26
C ARG A 52 15.19 -0.52 -8.15
N LYS A 53 15.95 -0.61 -7.05
CA LYS A 53 15.61 -1.47 -5.91
C LYS A 53 14.35 -1.00 -5.19
N LEU A 54 14.17 0.31 -5.04
CA LEU A 54 12.94 0.90 -4.53
C LEU A 54 11.74 0.60 -5.43
N MET A 55 11.92 0.74 -6.75
CA MET A 55 10.88 0.48 -7.74
C MET A 55 10.50 -1.00 -7.81
N LEU A 56 11.46 -1.91 -7.69
CA LEU A 56 11.22 -3.35 -7.64
C LEU A 56 10.26 -3.72 -6.50
N GLY A 57 10.48 -3.20 -5.29
CA GLY A 57 9.58 -3.45 -4.17
C GLY A 57 8.17 -2.91 -4.39
N LYS A 58 8.04 -1.77 -5.08
CA LYS A 58 6.73 -1.22 -5.47
C LYS A 58 6.04 -2.08 -6.52
N MET A 59 6.79 -2.55 -7.53
CA MET A 59 6.31 -3.42 -8.59
C MET A 59 5.79 -4.74 -8.01
N GLN A 60 6.59 -5.43 -7.20
CA GLN A 60 6.19 -6.69 -6.56
C GLN A 60 4.94 -6.54 -5.69
N LYS A 61 4.85 -5.45 -4.91
CA LYS A 61 3.66 -5.17 -4.11
C LYS A 61 2.42 -4.93 -4.98
N ALA A 62 2.58 -4.22 -6.09
CA ALA A 62 1.50 -3.97 -7.04
C ALA A 62 1.05 -5.27 -7.71
N GLU A 63 1.98 -6.08 -8.21
CA GLU A 63 1.71 -7.39 -8.81
C GLU A 63 0.96 -8.32 -7.84
N TYR A 64 1.45 -8.44 -6.59
CA TYR A 64 0.76 -9.23 -5.57
C TYR A 64 -0.66 -8.74 -5.31
N SER A 65 -0.84 -7.42 -5.17
CA SER A 65 -2.17 -6.83 -4.90
C SER A 65 -3.11 -7.03 -6.08
N ASN A 66 -2.62 -6.89 -7.31
CA ASN A 66 -3.40 -7.06 -8.53
C ASN A 66 -3.80 -8.51 -8.74
N GLY A 67 -2.87 -9.46 -8.61
CA GLY A 67 -3.16 -10.89 -8.70
C GLY A 67 -4.21 -11.34 -7.68
N ARG A 68 -4.07 -10.92 -6.41
CA ARG A 68 -5.08 -11.20 -5.38
C ARG A 68 -6.45 -10.60 -5.70
N ASN A 69 -6.48 -9.41 -6.29
CA ASN A 69 -7.74 -8.77 -6.70
C ASN A 69 -8.38 -9.50 -7.89
N GLU A 70 -7.59 -10.03 -8.83
CA GLU A 70 -8.07 -10.86 -9.94
C GLU A 70 -8.63 -12.19 -9.45
N GLU A 71 -7.92 -12.89 -8.55
CA GLU A 71 -8.41 -14.11 -7.89
C GLU A 71 -9.76 -13.88 -7.21
N LEU A 72 -9.92 -12.76 -6.50
CA LEU A 72 -11.19 -12.41 -5.86
C LEU A 72 -12.30 -12.14 -6.87
N ARG A 73 -12.01 -11.51 -8.01
CA ARG A 73 -13.00 -11.31 -9.08
C ARG A 73 -13.43 -12.64 -9.68
N ALA A 74 -12.48 -13.54 -9.96
CA ALA A 74 -12.77 -14.88 -10.46
C ALA A 74 -13.63 -15.67 -9.47
N TRP A 75 -13.25 -15.66 -8.19
CA TRP A 75 -14.03 -16.31 -7.13
C TRP A 75 -15.46 -15.75 -7.03
N VAL A 76 -15.65 -14.42 -7.05
CA VAL A 76 -17.01 -13.84 -7.05
C VAL A 76 -17.81 -14.27 -8.30
N ALA A 77 -17.17 -14.43 -9.46
CA ALA A 77 -17.84 -14.89 -10.67
C ALA A 77 -18.32 -16.35 -10.57
N GLU A 78 -17.59 -17.19 -9.84
CA GLU A 78 -17.93 -18.59 -9.56
C GLU A 78 -19.02 -18.74 -8.48
N HIS A 79 -19.31 -17.67 -7.73
CA HIS A 79 -20.28 -17.64 -6.62
C HIS A 79 -21.42 -16.62 -6.87
N PRO A 80 -22.45 -16.96 -7.67
CA PRO A 80 -23.54 -16.04 -8.06
C PRO A 80 -24.31 -15.43 -6.89
N GLU A 81 -24.46 -16.16 -5.78
CA GLU A 81 -25.11 -15.72 -4.56
C GLU A 81 -24.31 -14.62 -3.84
N ILE A 82 -22.98 -14.69 -3.91
CA ILE A 82 -22.08 -13.67 -3.37
C ILE A 82 -22.05 -12.46 -4.29
N LYS A 83 -22.01 -12.68 -5.61
CA LYS A 83 -22.08 -11.61 -6.60
C LYS A 83 -23.31 -10.73 -6.40
N SER A 84 -24.50 -11.33 -6.25
CA SER A 84 -25.75 -10.61 -5.99
C SER A 84 -25.69 -9.75 -4.72
N LYS A 85 -25.15 -10.30 -3.62
CA LYS A 85 -24.99 -9.56 -2.35
C LYS A 85 -24.03 -8.37 -2.48
N ILE A 86 -22.95 -8.54 -3.22
CA ILE A 86 -21.97 -7.47 -3.46
C ILE A 86 -22.63 -6.36 -4.30
N GLU A 87 -23.33 -6.72 -5.38
CA GLU A 87 -24.04 -5.75 -6.23
C GLU A 87 -25.08 -4.95 -5.44
N GLU A 88 -25.82 -5.59 -4.54
CA GLU A 88 -26.76 -4.90 -3.64
C GLU A 88 -26.06 -3.87 -2.74
N ARG A 89 -24.92 -4.24 -2.14
CA ARG A 89 -24.10 -3.32 -1.32
C ARG A 89 -23.54 -2.16 -2.14
N LEU A 90 -23.26 -2.38 -3.41
CA LEU A 90 -22.66 -1.39 -4.31
C LEU A 90 -23.67 -0.43 -4.94
N ARG A 91 -24.97 -0.66 -4.80
CA ARG A 91 -26.04 0.12 -5.45
C ARG A 91 -25.88 1.63 -5.28
N ASN A 92 -25.47 2.08 -4.09
CA ASN A 92 -25.33 3.50 -3.75
C ASN A 92 -23.88 3.99 -3.74
N VAL A 93 -22.92 3.17 -4.20
CA VAL A 93 -21.51 3.56 -4.23
C VAL A 93 -21.22 4.36 -5.51
N PRO A 94 -20.63 5.57 -5.40
CA PRO A 94 -20.20 6.36 -6.55
C PRO A 94 -19.24 5.58 -7.44
N GLU A 95 -19.32 5.79 -8.76
CA GLU A 95 -18.54 5.03 -9.75
C GLU A 95 -17.04 5.05 -9.49
N ALA A 96 -16.49 6.21 -9.12
CA ALA A 96 -15.08 6.38 -8.76
C ALA A 96 -14.60 5.46 -7.60
N ASN A 97 -15.53 4.99 -6.76
CA ASN A 97 -15.22 4.13 -5.61
C ASN A 97 -15.69 2.68 -5.80
N ARG A 98 -16.41 2.36 -6.89
CA ARG A 98 -17.04 1.05 -7.07
C ARG A 98 -16.04 -0.09 -7.10
N GLU A 99 -14.92 0.07 -7.80
CA GLU A 99 -13.92 -1.01 -7.88
C GLU A 99 -13.31 -1.33 -6.50
N ARG A 100 -12.91 -0.29 -5.76
CA ARG A 100 -12.38 -0.47 -4.41
C ARG A 100 -13.43 -1.09 -3.48
N ALA A 101 -14.68 -0.62 -3.56
CA ALA A 101 -15.78 -1.15 -2.76
C ALA A 101 -16.08 -2.62 -3.10
N PHE A 102 -16.04 -2.98 -4.39
CA PHE A 102 -16.19 -4.35 -4.86
C PHE A 102 -15.14 -5.27 -4.25
N ILE A 103 -13.86 -4.91 -4.39
CA ILE A 103 -12.74 -5.73 -3.87
C ILE A 103 -12.83 -5.90 -2.36
N ASN A 104 -13.20 -4.85 -1.61
CA ASN A 104 -13.36 -4.94 -0.17
C ASN A 104 -14.53 -5.85 0.22
N ALA A 105 -15.69 -5.71 -0.44
CA ALA A 105 -16.85 -6.57 -0.20
C ALA A 105 -16.54 -8.04 -0.54
N ALA A 106 -15.85 -8.29 -1.66
CA ALA A 106 -15.40 -9.62 -2.06
C ALA A 106 -14.45 -10.24 -1.01
N LYS A 107 -13.49 -9.47 -0.50
CA LYS A 107 -12.59 -9.93 0.59
C LYS A 107 -13.37 -10.33 1.84
N THR A 108 -14.34 -9.52 2.24
CA THR A 108 -15.19 -9.81 3.41
C THR A 108 -16.01 -11.07 3.21
N GLU A 109 -16.64 -11.26 2.05
CA GLU A 109 -17.42 -12.47 1.77
C GLU A 109 -16.55 -13.72 1.67
N ALA A 110 -15.38 -13.63 1.03
CA ALA A 110 -14.43 -14.73 0.96
C ALA A 110 -13.95 -15.15 2.37
N LEU A 111 -13.65 -14.18 3.25
CA LEU A 111 -13.31 -14.45 4.64
C LEU A 111 -14.50 -15.06 5.41
N ASN A 112 -15.71 -14.56 5.19
CA ASN A 112 -16.89 -15.11 5.84
C ASN A 112 -17.17 -16.55 5.41
N GLN A 113 -16.89 -16.92 4.16
CA GLN A 113 -17.00 -18.29 3.66
C GLN A 113 -15.93 -19.21 4.25
N THR A 114 -14.69 -18.73 4.45
CA THR A 114 -13.63 -19.55 5.06
C THR A 114 -13.78 -19.67 6.59
N VAL A 115 -14.30 -18.64 7.26
CA VAL A 115 -14.58 -18.65 8.72
C VAL A 115 -15.90 -19.37 9.05
N ARG A 116 -16.83 -19.49 8.10
CA ARG A 116 -18.01 -20.34 8.20
C ARG A 116 -17.76 -21.65 7.45
N PRO A 117 -17.06 -22.64 8.04
CA PRO A 117 -17.00 -23.95 7.41
C PRO A 117 -18.44 -24.47 7.33
N ASN A 118 -18.80 -25.01 6.18
CA ASN A 118 -19.98 -25.84 5.91
C ASN A 118 -20.85 -26.12 7.15
N GLY A 119 -21.93 -25.33 7.30
CA GLY A 119 -23.09 -25.67 8.10
C GLY A 119 -22.86 -26.00 9.56
N VAL A 120 -22.76 -24.98 10.42
CA VAL A 120 -23.37 -25.07 11.75
C VAL A 120 -24.24 -23.83 11.97
N ARG A 121 -25.55 -24.01 11.77
CA ARG A 121 -26.56 -23.18 12.45
C ARG A 121 -26.53 -23.60 13.91
N VAL A 122 -26.20 -22.68 14.80
CA VAL A 122 -26.67 -22.75 16.20
C VAL A 122 -27.90 -21.86 16.29
#